data_AF-A0A7Y5XVQ0-F1
#
_entry.id   AF-A0A7Y5XVQ0-F1
#
_cell.length_a   1.000
_cell.length_b   1.000
_cell.length_c   1.000
_cell.angle_alpha   90.00
_cell.angle_beta   90.00
_cell.angle_gamma   90.00
#
_symmetry.space_group_name_H-M   'P 1'
#
loop_
_entity.id
_entity.type
_entity.pdbx_description
1 polymer ?
#
loop_
_entity_poly.entity_id
_entity_poly.type
_entity_poly.pdbx_seq_one_letter_code
_entity_poly.pdbx_strand_id
1 'polypeptide(L)'
;KDPGHFAVAMAAFALAGVLWFGTGNHIAPPVVWAGAAALAARRATRKSKHWRGTPYAVATILGVLAYEQLRERRKRFKAQQKQAEAANELLRTAVPPLRGDDRPQVHAAEEMGDEALALTRRFVDMAFKPLDDWEDWDVIEQFQPAALRYQIDHLIYTMALQKYARTPAFRGYHDEAMRLLVEKYQQKKVWSYWAYENLWGNFEWNPDPARKQNIMLTGFFALSLGAYQTVTGDFRHQEVGSIEFKWSDKRRYPYSYDTLCASLTSDYLKSPWGLVVCEPNWIYSICNMRGAEGLMIHDRLHGTHYWDMIKDGYFRGMEQEFVRPDGMLNFYRSARTGIGQNGASFSNDLRPVAPHLADRGWTLLRSAYEERDGKLVTPLS
;
A
#
# COMPACT_ATOMS: atom_id res chain seq x y z
N LYS A 1 38.58 19.63 19.85
CA LYS A 1 37.99 18.64 18.92
C LYS A 1 36.85 18.01 19.69
N ASP A 2 35.62 18.36 19.36
CA ASP A 2 34.47 18.14 20.23
C ASP A 2 33.72 16.87 19.78
N PRO A 3 33.96 15.71 20.43
CA PRO A 3 33.35 14.44 20.04
C PRO A 3 31.82 14.46 20.20
N GLY A 4 31.27 15.32 21.06
CA GLY A 4 29.83 15.45 21.26
C GLY A 4 29.12 15.95 20.01
N HIS A 5 29.67 16.96 19.34
CA HIS A 5 29.06 17.50 18.12
C HIS A 5 29.15 16.54 16.93
N PHE A 6 30.23 15.77 16.85
CA PHE A 6 30.34 14.70 15.85
C PHE A 6 29.28 13.61 16.10
N ALA A 7 29.10 13.18 17.35
CA ALA A 7 28.07 12.21 17.71
C ALA A 7 26.65 12.73 17.40
N VAL A 8 26.36 14.00 17.69
CA VAL A 8 25.07 14.64 17.36
C VAL A 8 24.85 14.69 15.84
N ALA A 9 25.84 15.09 15.06
CA ALA A 9 25.73 15.11 13.60
C ALA A 9 25.51 13.71 13.01
N MET A 10 26.21 12.71 13.55
CA MET A 10 26.03 11.30 13.15
C MET A 10 24.64 10.78 13.51
N ALA A 11 24.13 11.07 14.72
CA ALA A 11 22.79 10.68 15.15
C ALA A 11 21.70 11.36 14.29
N ALA A 12 21.86 12.66 14.02
CA ALA A 12 20.94 13.40 13.15
C ALA A 12 20.95 12.85 11.72
N PHE A 13 22.13 12.48 11.19
CA PHE A 13 22.23 11.90 9.85
C PHE A 13 21.65 10.49 9.80
N ALA A 14 21.84 9.67 10.84
CA ALA A 14 21.20 8.38 10.97
C ALA A 14 19.67 8.50 10.98
N LEU A 15 19.12 9.44 11.76
CA LEU A 15 17.69 9.74 11.78
C LEU A 15 17.19 10.23 10.40
N ALA A 16 17.94 11.10 9.73
CA ALA A 16 17.61 11.53 8.37
C ALA A 16 17.62 10.37 7.37
N GLY A 17 18.52 9.41 7.54
CA GLY A 17 18.54 8.16 6.77
C GLY A 17 17.28 7.32 7.00
N VAL A 18 16.83 7.20 8.26
CA VAL A 18 15.57 6.51 8.60
C VAL A 18 14.37 7.23 7.98
N LEU A 19 14.31 8.56 8.03
CA LEU A 19 13.23 9.34 7.39
C LEU A 19 13.25 9.23 5.87
N TRP A 20 14.42 9.33 5.25
CA TRP A 20 14.58 9.18 3.81
C TRP A 20 14.12 7.81 3.32
N PHE A 21 14.51 6.76 4.04
CA PHE A 21 14.14 5.40 3.69
C PHE A 21 12.67 5.13 4.00
N GLY A 22 12.22 5.48 5.22
CA GLY A 22 10.90 5.16 5.73
C GLY A 22 9.76 5.94 5.09
N THR A 23 9.92 7.24 4.81
CA THR A 23 8.83 8.10 4.29
C THR A 23 9.12 8.70 2.93
N GLY A 24 10.24 8.32 2.32
CA GLY A 24 10.71 8.89 1.08
C GLY A 24 11.24 10.31 1.17
N ASN A 25 11.43 10.85 2.39
CA ASN A 25 11.79 12.25 2.63
C ASN A 25 13.18 12.58 2.07
N HIS A 26 13.21 13.27 0.94
CA HIS A 26 14.43 13.68 0.27
C HIS A 26 15.02 14.99 0.83
N ILE A 27 14.31 15.70 1.70
CA ILE A 27 14.74 16.97 2.27
C ILE A 27 15.64 16.74 3.48
N ALA A 28 15.34 15.74 4.32
CA ALA A 28 16.03 15.55 5.59
C ALA A 28 17.55 15.29 5.46
N PRO A 29 18.06 14.37 4.61
CA PRO A 29 19.49 14.12 4.54
C PRO A 29 20.32 15.33 4.05
N PRO A 30 19.94 16.04 2.96
CA PRO A 30 20.65 17.25 2.54
C PRO A 30 20.64 18.36 3.59
N VAL A 31 19.52 18.58 4.29
CA VAL A 31 19.42 19.62 5.32
C VAL A 31 20.33 19.31 6.51
N VAL A 32 20.33 18.06 7.00
CA VAL A 32 21.22 17.66 8.10
C VAL A 32 22.68 17.78 7.69
N TRP A 33 23.01 17.35 6.47
CA TRP A 33 24.38 17.42 5.95
C TRP A 33 24.86 18.87 5.78
N ALA A 34 24.07 19.72 5.13
CA ALA A 34 24.39 21.13 4.93
C ALA A 34 24.46 21.90 6.26
N GLY A 35 23.54 21.60 7.19
CA GLY A 35 23.56 22.18 8.54
C GLY A 35 24.81 21.80 9.33
N ALA A 36 25.23 20.53 9.28
CA ALA A 36 26.46 20.06 9.89
C ALA A 36 27.70 20.71 9.25
N ALA A 37 27.72 20.85 7.92
CA ALA A 37 28.80 21.53 7.20
C ALA A 37 28.90 23.02 7.56
N ALA A 38 27.77 23.74 7.64
CA ALA A 38 27.73 25.14 8.03
C ALA A 38 28.21 25.35 9.47
N LEU A 39 27.82 24.46 10.39
CA LEU A 39 28.28 24.48 11.78
C LEU A 39 29.79 24.22 11.87
N ALA A 40 30.31 23.27 11.09
CA ALA A 40 31.74 22.98 11.02
C ALA A 40 32.52 24.19 10.45
N ALA A 41 32.03 24.82 9.38
CA ALA A 41 32.64 25.99 8.76
C ALA A 41 32.69 27.19 9.73
N ARG A 42 31.59 27.48 10.44
CA ARG A 42 31.52 28.54 11.46
C ARG A 42 32.53 28.38 12.60
N ARG A 43 32.94 27.14 12.88
CA ARG A 43 33.83 26.80 14.00
C ARG A 43 35.26 26.50 13.55
N ALA A 44 35.54 26.52 12.25
CA ALA A 44 36.87 26.29 11.74
C ALA A 44 37.80 27.44 12.15
N THR A 45 38.61 27.25 13.19
CA THR A 45 39.71 28.15 13.52
C THR A 45 40.92 27.84 12.64
N ARG A 46 41.74 28.86 12.32
CA ARG A 46 42.91 28.78 11.41
C ARG A 46 43.97 27.71 11.76
N LYS A 47 43.89 27.05 12.92
CA LYS A 47 44.83 26.00 13.37
C LYS A 47 44.10 24.74 13.84
N SER A 48 43.39 24.09 12.93
CA SER A 48 42.88 22.73 13.16
C SER A 48 43.92 21.69 12.74
N LYS A 49 44.51 20.97 13.70
CA LYS A 49 45.45 19.87 13.43
C LYS A 49 44.66 18.62 13.00
N HIS A 50 44.44 18.42 11.70
CA HIS A 50 43.73 17.24 11.18
C HIS A 50 44.63 15.99 11.23
N TRP A 51 44.08 14.84 11.62
CA TRP A 51 44.82 13.58 11.57
C TRP A 51 44.87 13.11 10.12
N ARG A 52 46.07 13.04 9.54
CA ARG A 52 46.28 12.60 8.14
C ARG A 52 45.81 11.15 7.88
N GLY A 53 45.60 10.36 8.95
CA GLY A 53 45.10 8.98 8.86
C GLY A 53 43.58 8.85 8.70
N THR A 54 42.80 9.92 8.92
CA THR A 54 41.33 9.86 8.88
C THR A 54 40.78 9.29 7.57
N PRO A 55 41.24 9.72 6.38
CA PRO A 55 40.72 9.18 5.11
C PRO A 55 40.99 7.68 4.96
N TYR A 56 42.17 7.21 5.39
CA TYR A 56 42.54 5.79 5.32
C TYR A 56 41.73 4.94 6.29
N ALA A 57 41.47 5.43 7.51
CA ALA A 57 40.61 4.73 8.47
C ALA A 57 39.16 4.62 7.96
N VAL A 58 38.61 5.71 7.42
CA VAL A 58 37.27 5.72 6.81
C VAL A 58 37.20 4.76 5.63
N ALA A 59 38.18 4.82 4.72
CA ALA A 59 38.24 3.92 3.56
C ALA A 59 38.34 2.43 3.99
N THR A 60 39.12 2.14 5.03
CA THR A 60 39.26 0.78 5.57
C THR A 60 37.94 0.29 6.15
N ILE A 61 37.26 1.10 6.97
CA ILE A 61 35.95 0.74 7.56
C ILE A 61 34.93 0.50 6.45
N LEU A 62 34.84 1.39 5.46
CA LEU A 62 33.93 1.22 4.31
C LEU A 62 34.25 -0.04 3.51
N GLY A 63 35.54 -0.34 3.30
CA GLY A 63 35.99 -1.56 2.63
C GLY A 63 35.58 -2.83 3.37
N VAL A 64 35.75 -2.86 4.70
CA VAL A 64 35.33 -4.00 5.54
C VAL A 64 33.81 -4.17 5.50
N LEU A 65 33.04 -3.08 5.66
CA LEU A 65 31.58 -3.13 5.59
C LEU A 65 31.08 -3.60 4.21
N ALA A 66 31.70 -3.12 3.13
CA ALA A 66 31.36 -3.55 1.77
C ALA A 66 31.68 -5.04 1.55
N TYR A 67 32.83 -5.51 2.04
CA TYR A 67 33.20 -6.93 1.97
C TYR A 67 32.22 -7.82 2.74
N GLU A 68 31.89 -7.47 3.98
CA GLU A 68 30.91 -8.19 4.79
C GLU A 68 29.53 -8.20 4.13
N GLN A 69 29.09 -7.06 3.59
CA GLN A 69 27.81 -6.95 2.88
C GLN A 69 27.77 -7.82 1.61
N LEU A 70 28.87 -7.90 0.85
CA LEU A 70 29.00 -8.77 -0.32
C LEU A 70 29.01 -10.25 0.08
N ARG A 71 29.74 -10.61 1.15
CA ARG A 71 29.78 -11.97 1.69
C ARG A 71 28.40 -12.44 2.11
N GLU A 72 27.68 -11.63 2.88
CA GLU A 72 26.32 -11.93 3.32
C GLU A 72 25.32 -11.98 2.16
N ARG A 73 25.43 -11.07 1.18
CA ARG A 73 24.61 -11.13 -0.05
C ARG A 73 24.82 -12.45 -0.80
N ARG A 74 26.07 -12.90 -0.98
CA ARG A 74 26.36 -14.18 -1.65
C ARG A 74 25.81 -15.38 -0.89
N LYS A 75 25.92 -15.39 0.44
CA LYS A 75 25.32 -16.44 1.27
C LYS A 75 23.80 -16.46 1.14
N ARG A 76 23.15 -15.29 1.30
CA ARG A 76 21.69 -15.13 1.16
C ARG A 76 21.22 -15.54 -0.23
N PHE A 77 21.93 -15.15 -1.28
CA PHE A 77 21.60 -15.53 -2.65
C PHE A 77 21.60 -17.05 -2.85
N LYS A 78 22.64 -17.75 -2.37
CA LYS A 78 22.67 -19.22 -2.43
C LYS A 78 21.53 -19.87 -1.64
N ALA A 79 21.21 -19.33 -0.46
CA ALA A 79 20.09 -19.82 0.35
C ALA A 79 18.75 -19.60 -0.37
N GLN A 80 18.57 -18.43 -0.98
CA GLN A 80 17.39 -18.08 -1.77
C GLN A 80 17.21 -18.97 -3.00
N GLN A 81 18.30 -19.34 -3.68
CA GLN A 81 18.24 -20.30 -4.80
C GLN A 81 17.72 -21.66 -4.34
N LYS A 82 18.24 -22.19 -3.21
CA LYS A 82 17.75 -23.45 -2.64
C LYS A 82 16.28 -23.38 -2.22
N GLN A 83 15.86 -22.26 -1.62
CA GLN A 83 14.46 -22.02 -1.28
C GLN A 83 13.57 -22.00 -2.53
N ALA A 84 14.02 -21.36 -3.60
CA ALA A 84 13.31 -21.32 -4.87
C ALA A 84 13.19 -22.71 -5.51
N GLU A 85 14.26 -23.51 -5.48
CA GLU A 85 14.24 -24.91 -5.96
C GLU A 85 13.21 -25.75 -5.19
N ALA A 86 13.20 -25.66 -3.86
CA ALA A 86 12.24 -26.38 -3.02
C ALA A 86 10.79 -25.92 -3.24
N ALA A 87 10.56 -24.60 -3.32
CA ALA A 87 9.25 -24.04 -3.62
C ALA A 87 8.76 -24.50 -5.00
N ASN A 88 9.63 -24.52 -6.01
CA ASN A 88 9.29 -24.98 -7.35
C ASN A 88 8.97 -26.48 -7.40
N GLU A 89 9.68 -27.32 -6.63
CA GLU A 89 9.39 -28.75 -6.53
C GLU A 89 8.00 -29.00 -5.95
N LEU A 90 7.67 -28.31 -4.85
CA LEU A 90 6.32 -28.35 -4.26
C LEU A 90 5.26 -27.87 -5.26
N LEU A 91 5.46 -26.70 -5.88
CA LEU A 91 4.49 -26.10 -6.80
C LEU A 91 4.25 -26.94 -8.06
N ARG A 92 5.22 -27.77 -8.50
CA ARG A 92 5.03 -28.69 -9.65
C ARG A 92 4.02 -29.80 -9.38
N THR A 93 3.88 -30.21 -8.12
CA THR A 93 2.99 -31.33 -7.72
C THR A 93 1.70 -30.84 -7.07
N ALA A 94 1.65 -29.56 -6.70
CA ALA A 94 0.50 -28.95 -6.09
C ALA A 94 -0.70 -28.87 -7.05
N VAL A 95 -1.87 -29.17 -6.52
CA VAL A 95 -3.15 -28.97 -7.21
C VAL A 95 -3.74 -27.64 -6.71
N PRO A 96 -4.04 -26.68 -7.61
CA PRO A 96 -4.70 -25.44 -7.23
C PRO A 96 -6.00 -25.70 -6.47
N PRO A 97 -6.32 -24.90 -5.43
CA PRO A 97 -7.55 -25.07 -4.65
C PRO A 97 -8.81 -24.85 -5.48
N LEU A 98 -8.73 -24.01 -6.51
CA LEU A 98 -9.79 -23.72 -7.47
C LEU A 98 -9.21 -23.92 -8.88
N ARG A 99 -9.95 -24.59 -9.78
CA ARG A 99 -9.47 -24.84 -11.15
C ARG A 99 -9.88 -23.69 -12.06
N GLY A 100 -8.89 -23.02 -12.68
CA GLY A 100 -9.15 -21.99 -13.69
C GLY A 100 -10.09 -20.88 -13.18
N ASP A 101 -11.14 -20.58 -13.94
CA ASP A 101 -12.16 -19.57 -13.60
C ASP A 101 -13.36 -20.14 -12.83
N ASP A 102 -13.22 -21.29 -12.17
CA ASP A 102 -14.28 -21.85 -11.32
C ASP A 102 -14.61 -20.88 -10.18
N ARG A 103 -15.63 -20.03 -10.42
CA ARG A 103 -16.21 -19.12 -9.43
C ARG A 103 -17.40 -19.83 -8.79
N PRO A 104 -17.49 -19.88 -7.45
CA PRO A 104 -18.68 -20.39 -6.80
C PRO A 104 -19.89 -19.60 -7.29
N GLN A 105 -21.03 -20.29 -7.51
CA GLN A 105 -22.25 -19.60 -7.88
C GLN A 105 -22.61 -18.59 -6.80
N VAL A 106 -22.80 -17.35 -7.24
CA VAL A 106 -23.24 -16.25 -6.38
C VAL A 106 -24.66 -16.55 -5.95
N HIS A 107 -24.86 -16.80 -4.67
CA HIS A 107 -26.18 -16.94 -4.08
C HIS A 107 -26.25 -16.10 -2.80
N ALA A 108 -27.44 -15.58 -2.51
CA ALA A 108 -27.70 -15.01 -1.21
C ALA A 108 -27.65 -16.16 -0.20
N ALA A 109 -26.68 -16.11 0.70
CA ALA A 109 -26.58 -17.05 1.80
C ALA A 109 -27.68 -16.78 2.83
N GLU A 110 -27.75 -17.64 3.86
CA GLU A 110 -28.76 -17.58 4.93
C GLU A 110 -28.80 -16.21 5.63
N GLU A 111 -29.89 -15.96 6.37
CA GLU A 111 -30.07 -14.74 7.15
C GLU A 111 -28.89 -14.50 8.12
N MET A 112 -28.55 -13.23 8.32
CA MET A 112 -27.50 -12.86 9.26
C MET A 112 -27.97 -13.07 10.70
N GLY A 113 -27.11 -13.67 11.54
CA GLY A 113 -27.38 -13.78 12.97
C GLY A 113 -27.29 -12.43 13.70
N ASP A 114 -27.72 -12.43 14.97
CA ASP A 114 -27.87 -11.22 15.78
C ASP A 114 -26.59 -10.37 15.90
N GLU A 115 -25.42 -11.01 16.04
CA GLU A 115 -24.14 -10.32 16.14
C GLU A 115 -23.79 -9.57 14.85
N ALA A 116 -23.93 -10.24 13.70
CA ALA A 116 -23.68 -9.62 12.39
C ALA A 116 -24.66 -8.46 12.13
N LEU A 117 -25.93 -8.61 12.52
CA LEU A 117 -26.92 -7.55 12.43
C LEU A 117 -26.58 -6.36 13.35
N ALA A 118 -26.12 -6.62 14.58
CA ALA A 118 -25.68 -5.56 15.49
C ALA A 118 -24.47 -4.80 14.95
N LEU A 119 -23.50 -5.49 14.33
CA LEU A 119 -22.37 -4.86 13.65
C LEU A 119 -22.81 -4.01 12.45
N THR A 120 -23.72 -4.51 11.61
CA THR A 120 -24.28 -3.73 10.50
C THR A 120 -24.98 -2.46 11.00
N ARG A 121 -25.79 -2.56 12.06
CA ARG A 121 -26.41 -1.37 12.67
C ARG A 121 -25.36 -0.38 13.16
N ARG A 122 -24.32 -0.86 13.84
CA ARG A 122 -23.21 0.00 14.28
C ARG A 122 -22.54 0.73 13.12
N PHE A 123 -22.26 0.06 11.99
CA PHE A 123 -21.67 0.70 10.82
C PHE A 123 -22.60 1.74 10.18
N VAL A 124 -23.91 1.44 10.12
CA VAL A 124 -24.92 2.41 9.68
C VAL A 124 -24.93 3.62 10.61
N ASP A 125 -25.03 3.44 11.93
CA ASP A 125 -25.06 4.54 12.89
C ASP A 125 -23.80 5.42 12.79
N MET A 126 -22.63 4.80 12.64
CA MET A 126 -21.36 5.51 12.43
C MET A 126 -21.36 6.34 11.14
N ALA A 127 -21.98 5.84 10.06
CA ALA A 127 -22.06 6.55 8.79
C ALA A 127 -23.03 7.74 8.83
N PHE A 128 -24.09 7.66 9.65
CA PHE A 128 -25.09 8.73 9.80
C PHE A 128 -24.66 9.87 10.73
N LYS A 129 -23.55 9.72 11.46
CA LYS A 129 -22.96 10.83 12.23
C LYS A 129 -22.49 11.96 11.30
N PRO A 130 -22.45 13.23 11.79
CA PRO A 130 -21.93 14.35 11.01
C PRO A 130 -20.55 14.07 10.39
N LEU A 131 -20.29 14.64 9.21
CA LEU A 131 -19.05 14.36 8.46
C LEU A 131 -17.79 14.75 9.24
N ASP A 132 -17.88 15.76 10.10
CA ASP A 132 -16.80 16.25 10.97
C ASP A 132 -16.74 15.57 12.34
N ASP A 133 -17.68 14.67 12.65
CA ASP A 133 -17.65 13.84 13.86
C ASP A 133 -16.73 12.62 13.65
N TRP A 134 -15.74 12.47 14.54
CA TRP A 134 -14.76 11.38 14.51
C TRP A 134 -14.75 10.56 15.80
N GLU A 135 -15.77 10.68 16.67
CA GLU A 135 -15.82 10.02 17.98
C GLU A 135 -15.75 8.48 17.87
N ASP A 136 -16.39 7.92 16.84
CA ASP A 136 -16.41 6.47 16.60
C ASP A 136 -15.21 5.95 15.78
N TRP A 137 -14.19 6.79 15.58
CA TRP A 137 -13.05 6.48 14.71
C TRP A 137 -11.73 6.54 15.48
N ASP A 138 -10.83 5.60 15.20
CA ASP A 138 -9.50 5.60 15.81
C ASP A 138 -8.59 6.61 15.10
N VAL A 139 -8.55 7.84 15.61
CA VAL A 139 -7.71 8.92 15.06
C VAL A 139 -6.31 8.87 15.68
N ILE A 140 -5.46 7.99 15.15
CA ILE A 140 -4.07 7.84 15.62
C ILE A 140 -3.11 8.67 14.76
N GLU A 141 -3.08 8.42 13.45
CA GLU A 141 -2.18 9.03 12.48
C GLU A 141 -2.78 8.90 11.06
N GLN A 142 -2.22 9.57 10.04
CA GLN A 142 -2.77 9.54 8.67
C GLN A 142 -1.75 9.13 7.57
N PHE A 143 -0.54 8.73 7.93
CA PHE A 143 0.54 8.34 7.02
C PHE A 143 0.71 6.81 6.88
N GLN A 144 0.23 6.04 7.84
CA GLN A 144 0.55 4.63 8.05
C GLN A 144 -0.77 3.80 8.17
N PRO A 145 -0.72 2.50 8.51
CA PRO A 145 -1.90 1.62 8.47
C PRO A 145 -3.07 1.99 9.38
N ALA A 146 -2.91 2.91 10.34
CA ALA A 146 -4.01 3.32 11.24
C ALA A 146 -4.86 4.45 10.65
N ALA A 147 -4.53 4.93 9.44
CA ALA A 147 -5.21 6.04 8.80
C ALA A 147 -6.73 5.82 8.60
N LEU A 148 -7.47 6.92 8.66
CA LEU A 148 -8.94 6.91 8.58
C LEU A 148 -9.45 6.35 7.26
N ARG A 149 -8.72 6.58 6.16
CA ARG A 149 -9.07 6.06 4.83
C ARG A 149 -9.33 4.55 4.86
N TYR A 150 -8.43 3.79 5.48
CA TYR A 150 -8.57 2.34 5.53
C TYR A 150 -9.77 1.92 6.39
N GLN A 151 -10.03 2.59 7.50
CA GLN A 151 -11.20 2.31 8.33
C GLN A 151 -12.49 2.53 7.52
N ILE A 152 -12.58 3.66 6.81
CA ILE A 152 -13.75 3.99 5.99
C ILE A 152 -13.92 2.99 4.84
N ASP A 153 -12.84 2.66 4.12
CA ASP A 153 -12.86 1.68 3.03
C ASP A 153 -13.33 0.31 3.51
N HIS A 154 -12.82 -0.19 4.65
CA HIS A 154 -13.23 -1.49 5.17
C HIS A 154 -14.71 -1.51 5.60
N LEU A 155 -15.25 -0.39 6.11
CA LEU A 155 -16.69 -0.27 6.36
C LEU A 155 -17.48 -0.36 5.04
N ILE A 156 -17.06 0.36 3.99
CA ILE A 156 -17.70 0.29 2.66
C ILE A 156 -17.63 -1.14 2.10
N TYR A 157 -16.47 -1.80 2.17
CA TYR A 157 -16.29 -3.18 1.69
C TYR A 157 -17.17 -4.16 2.46
N THR A 158 -17.21 -4.03 3.78
CA THR A 158 -18.01 -4.91 4.64
C THR A 158 -19.49 -4.76 4.32
N MET A 159 -19.99 -3.54 4.23
CA MET A 159 -21.39 -3.27 3.86
C MET A 159 -21.71 -3.74 2.44
N ALA A 160 -20.79 -3.56 1.48
CA ALA A 160 -20.95 -4.07 0.13
C ALA A 160 -21.03 -5.60 0.10
N LEU A 161 -20.12 -6.29 0.80
CA LEU A 161 -20.12 -7.75 0.88
C LEU A 161 -21.35 -8.30 1.59
N GLN A 162 -21.81 -7.66 2.68
CA GLN A 162 -23.06 -8.02 3.36
C GLN A 162 -24.25 -7.91 2.41
N LYS A 163 -24.37 -6.79 1.71
CA LYS A 163 -25.43 -6.59 0.74
C LYS A 163 -25.36 -7.58 -0.43
N TYR A 164 -24.17 -7.82 -0.96
CA TYR A 164 -23.96 -8.76 -2.07
C TYR A 164 -24.29 -10.20 -1.70
N ALA A 165 -23.86 -10.66 -0.53
CA ALA A 165 -23.92 -12.06 -0.15
C ALA A 165 -25.12 -12.43 0.75
N ARG A 166 -25.80 -11.47 1.37
CA ARG A 166 -26.86 -11.73 2.36
C ARG A 166 -28.14 -10.95 2.08
N THR A 167 -28.03 -9.67 1.72
CA THR A 167 -29.19 -8.77 1.65
C THR A 167 -29.30 -8.01 0.32
N PRO A 168 -29.28 -8.67 -0.86
CA PRO A 168 -29.20 -7.99 -2.16
C PRO A 168 -30.43 -7.12 -2.47
N ALA A 169 -31.59 -7.45 -1.88
CA ALA A 169 -32.82 -6.68 -2.01
C ALA A 169 -32.94 -5.52 -1.01
N PHE A 170 -32.08 -5.46 0.01
CA PHE A 170 -32.19 -4.46 1.06
C PHE A 170 -31.67 -3.10 0.57
N ARG A 171 -32.53 -2.09 0.59
CA ARG A 171 -32.29 -0.73 0.06
C ARG A 171 -32.54 0.32 1.15
N GLY A 172 -32.38 1.60 0.82
CA GLY A 172 -32.70 2.71 1.72
C GLY A 172 -31.49 3.07 2.57
N TYR A 173 -31.64 3.02 3.90
CA TYR A 173 -30.62 3.55 4.83
C TYR A 173 -29.26 2.88 4.71
N HIS A 174 -29.18 1.62 4.25
CA HIS A 174 -27.91 0.97 3.98
C HIS A 174 -27.16 1.59 2.80
N ASP A 175 -27.86 1.87 1.70
CA ASP A 175 -27.27 2.50 0.52
C ASP A 175 -26.89 3.95 0.84
N GLU A 176 -27.71 4.63 1.64
CA GLU A 176 -27.42 5.98 2.15
C GLU A 176 -26.21 6.00 3.08
N ALA A 177 -26.07 5.03 3.99
CA ALA A 177 -24.90 4.92 4.86
C ALA A 177 -23.62 4.76 4.04
N MET A 178 -23.60 3.89 3.02
CA MET A 178 -22.43 3.76 2.14
C MET A 178 -22.12 5.06 1.40
N ARG A 179 -23.14 5.80 0.96
CA ARG A 179 -22.96 7.13 0.34
C ARG A 179 -22.34 8.14 1.31
N LEU A 180 -22.83 8.19 2.55
CA LEU A 180 -22.28 9.08 3.57
C LEU A 180 -20.83 8.74 3.91
N LEU A 181 -20.45 7.45 3.87
CA LEU A 181 -19.05 7.03 4.00
C LEU A 181 -18.19 7.53 2.83
N VAL A 182 -18.69 7.50 1.58
CA VAL A 182 -18.00 8.09 0.42
C VAL A 182 -17.83 9.60 0.58
N GLU A 183 -18.82 10.30 1.13
CA GLU A 183 -18.72 11.73 1.46
C GLU A 183 -17.72 11.99 2.61
N LYS A 184 -17.69 11.13 3.62
CA LYS A 184 -16.75 11.19 4.74
C LYS A 184 -15.30 10.93 4.29
N TYR A 185 -15.11 10.06 3.31
CA TYR A 185 -13.81 9.77 2.71
C TYR A 185 -13.17 11.03 2.07
N GLN A 186 -13.99 11.95 1.56
CA GLN A 186 -13.54 13.19 0.93
C GLN A 186 -13.11 14.27 1.94
N GLN A 187 -13.34 14.05 3.24
CA GLN A 187 -12.99 15.02 4.27
C GLN A 187 -11.49 15.27 4.32
N LYS A 188 -11.10 16.55 4.42
CA LYS A 188 -9.69 16.97 4.43
C LYS A 188 -8.84 16.22 5.47
N LYS A 189 -9.42 15.83 6.60
CA LYS A 189 -8.76 15.05 7.65
C LYS A 189 -8.22 13.69 7.14
N VAL A 190 -8.90 13.09 6.15
CA VAL A 190 -8.56 11.78 5.59
C VAL A 190 -7.37 11.85 4.64
N TRP A 191 -7.23 12.92 3.86
CA TRP A 191 -6.30 12.95 2.71
C TRP A 191 -5.24 14.05 2.76
N SER A 192 -5.36 15.04 3.64
CA SER A 192 -4.44 16.19 3.67
C SER A 192 -2.99 15.85 4.01
N TYR A 193 -2.73 14.67 4.57
CA TYR A 193 -1.39 14.14 4.78
C TYR A 193 -0.56 14.15 3.48
N TRP A 194 -1.21 13.95 2.33
CA TRP A 194 -0.56 13.88 1.02
C TRP A 194 0.18 15.17 0.66
N ALA A 195 -0.28 16.33 1.14
CA ALA A 195 0.40 17.61 0.94
C ALA A 195 1.86 17.55 1.40
N TYR A 196 2.10 16.88 2.52
CA TYR A 196 3.42 16.75 3.12
C TYR A 196 4.25 15.66 2.42
N GLU A 197 3.64 14.51 2.12
CA GLU A 197 4.31 13.43 1.38
C GLU A 197 4.77 13.88 -0.01
N ASN A 198 3.90 14.61 -0.72
CA ASN A 198 4.22 15.16 -2.02
C ASN A 198 5.33 16.24 -1.92
N LEU A 199 5.32 17.05 -0.87
CA LEU A 199 6.35 18.06 -0.64
C LEU A 199 7.72 17.43 -0.39
N TRP A 200 7.84 16.49 0.55
CA TRP A 200 9.17 15.95 0.90
C TRP A 200 9.63 14.82 -0.02
N GLY A 201 8.72 14.15 -0.71
CA GLY A 201 9.02 12.99 -1.53
C GLY A 201 9.04 13.27 -3.02
N ASN A 202 8.30 14.26 -3.51
CA ASN A 202 8.32 14.69 -4.92
C ASN A 202 8.77 16.14 -5.11
N PHE A 203 9.04 16.90 -4.04
CA PHE A 203 9.35 18.33 -4.08
C PHE A 203 8.23 19.20 -4.68
N GLU A 204 6.97 18.76 -4.56
CA GLU A 204 5.80 19.47 -5.07
C GLU A 204 4.87 19.92 -3.93
N TRP A 205 4.62 21.22 -3.80
CA TRP A 205 3.57 21.74 -2.90
C TRP A 205 2.19 21.70 -3.58
N ASN A 206 1.72 20.49 -3.89
CA ASN A 206 0.38 20.27 -4.40
C ASN A 206 -0.34 19.22 -3.54
N PRO A 207 -1.36 19.60 -2.75
CA PRO A 207 -2.08 18.67 -1.90
C PRO A 207 -3.11 17.82 -2.63
N ASP A 208 -3.31 17.99 -3.94
CA ASP A 208 -4.22 17.13 -4.73
C ASP A 208 -3.90 15.64 -4.53
N PRO A 209 -4.78 14.87 -3.84
CA PRO A 209 -4.46 13.53 -3.38
C PRO A 209 -4.53 12.48 -4.48
N ALA A 210 -5.10 12.81 -5.65
CA ALA A 210 -5.37 11.84 -6.71
C ALA A 210 -4.69 12.17 -8.04
N ARG A 211 -3.92 13.27 -8.11
CA ARG A 211 -3.21 13.67 -9.34
C ARG A 211 -2.03 12.75 -9.71
N LYS A 212 -1.39 12.13 -8.72
CA LYS A 212 -0.17 11.34 -8.88
C LYS A 212 0.08 10.48 -7.64
N GLN A 213 0.51 9.24 -7.85
CA GLN A 213 0.88 8.27 -6.82
C GLN A 213 -0.28 8.08 -5.81
N ASN A 214 0.03 8.00 -4.51
CA ASN A 214 -0.95 7.91 -3.45
C ASN A 214 -1.96 6.77 -3.65
N ILE A 215 -1.49 5.62 -4.16
CA ILE A 215 -2.38 4.48 -4.44
C ILE A 215 -3.08 3.94 -3.19
N MET A 216 -2.52 4.19 -2.00
CA MET A 216 -3.21 3.88 -0.75
C MET A 216 -4.53 4.63 -0.57
N LEU A 217 -4.67 5.80 -1.19
CA LEU A 217 -5.94 6.51 -1.24
C LEU A 217 -6.70 6.17 -2.53
N THR A 218 -6.06 6.31 -3.69
CA THR A 218 -6.75 6.21 -4.99
C THR A 218 -7.16 4.78 -5.33
N GLY A 219 -6.31 3.79 -5.04
CA GLY A 219 -6.59 2.38 -5.30
C GLY A 219 -7.69 1.83 -4.40
N PHE A 220 -7.60 2.09 -3.09
CA PHE A 220 -8.64 1.69 -2.14
C PHE A 220 -9.97 2.38 -2.43
N PHE A 221 -9.95 3.69 -2.69
CA PHE A 221 -11.18 4.43 -2.96
C PHE A 221 -11.82 4.02 -4.29
N ALA A 222 -11.03 3.71 -5.32
CA ALA A 222 -11.54 3.16 -6.57
C ALA A 222 -12.27 1.83 -6.35
N LEU A 223 -11.74 0.95 -5.51
CA LEU A 223 -12.45 -0.28 -5.12
C LEU A 223 -13.73 0.05 -4.32
N SER A 224 -13.68 1.01 -3.39
CA SER A 224 -14.84 1.39 -2.58
C SER A 224 -15.99 1.93 -3.42
N LEU A 225 -15.70 2.79 -4.39
CA LEU A 225 -16.66 3.31 -5.36
C LEU A 225 -17.21 2.20 -6.27
N GLY A 226 -16.35 1.32 -6.76
CA GLY A 226 -16.75 0.17 -7.57
C GLY A 226 -17.66 -0.79 -6.81
N ALA A 227 -17.31 -1.12 -5.57
CA ALA A 227 -18.10 -1.97 -4.69
C ALA A 227 -19.47 -1.32 -4.40
N TYR A 228 -19.49 -0.04 -4.05
CA TYR A 228 -20.71 0.76 -3.89
C TYR A 228 -21.62 0.66 -5.11
N GLN A 229 -21.12 1.05 -6.29
CA GLN A 229 -21.92 1.04 -7.53
C GLN A 229 -22.42 -0.36 -7.88
N THR A 230 -21.63 -1.39 -7.61
CA THR A 230 -22.00 -2.79 -7.88
C THR A 230 -23.23 -3.23 -7.11
N VAL A 231 -23.30 -2.89 -5.81
CA VAL A 231 -24.37 -3.39 -4.95
C VAL A 231 -25.58 -2.46 -4.92
N THR A 232 -25.38 -1.16 -5.08
CA THR A 232 -26.46 -0.17 -5.05
C THR A 232 -27.02 0.13 -6.44
N GLY A 233 -26.26 -0.08 -7.51
CA GLY A 233 -26.63 0.39 -8.86
C GLY A 233 -26.72 1.92 -8.95
N ASP A 234 -26.14 2.64 -7.99
CA ASP A 234 -26.16 4.09 -7.93
C ASP A 234 -24.89 4.67 -8.55
N PHE A 235 -25.03 5.26 -9.73
CA PHE A 235 -23.93 5.77 -10.54
C PHE A 235 -23.66 7.28 -10.35
N ARG A 236 -24.19 7.94 -9.31
CA ARG A 236 -24.01 9.40 -9.12
C ARG A 236 -22.56 9.87 -9.13
N HIS A 237 -21.64 9.02 -8.67
CA HIS A 237 -20.21 9.35 -8.63
C HIS A 237 -19.53 9.31 -10.03
N GLN A 238 -20.28 9.04 -11.10
CA GLN A 238 -19.80 9.18 -12.48
C GLN A 238 -19.81 10.62 -12.98
N GLU A 239 -20.62 11.49 -12.38
CA GLU A 239 -20.69 12.88 -12.77
C GLU A 239 -19.40 13.62 -12.38
N VAL A 240 -18.88 14.45 -13.28
CA VAL A 240 -17.67 15.24 -13.00
C VAL A 240 -17.92 16.18 -11.83
N GLY A 241 -17.07 16.11 -10.80
CA GLY A 241 -17.19 16.91 -9.58
C GLY A 241 -18.09 16.30 -8.51
N SER A 242 -18.68 15.12 -8.76
CA SER A 242 -19.39 14.34 -7.73
C SER A 242 -18.49 13.89 -6.58
N ILE A 243 -17.18 13.85 -6.83
CA ILE A 243 -16.14 13.64 -5.82
C ILE A 243 -15.30 14.90 -5.78
N GLU A 244 -15.19 15.55 -4.64
CA GLU A 244 -14.43 16.79 -4.49
C GLU A 244 -13.55 16.77 -3.24
N PHE A 245 -12.23 16.76 -3.45
CA PHE A 245 -11.27 16.95 -2.37
C PHE A 245 -11.07 18.44 -2.10
N LYS A 246 -11.78 18.98 -1.11
CA LYS A 246 -11.72 20.40 -0.73
C LYS A 246 -10.55 20.70 0.23
N TRP A 247 -9.51 21.39 -0.24
CA TRP A 247 -8.40 21.85 0.61
C TRP A 247 -8.75 23.10 1.42
N SER A 248 -9.45 24.04 0.79
CA SER A 248 -9.97 25.28 1.39
C SER A 248 -11.12 25.80 0.53
N ASP A 249 -11.76 26.91 0.92
CA ASP A 249 -12.83 27.50 0.11
C ASP A 249 -12.40 27.89 -1.31
N LYS A 250 -11.11 28.18 -1.48
CA LYS A 250 -10.50 28.61 -2.76
C LYS A 250 -9.84 27.48 -3.55
N ARG A 251 -9.59 26.32 -2.92
CA ARG A 251 -8.80 25.24 -3.54
C ARG A 251 -9.52 23.91 -3.37
N ARG A 252 -10.00 23.39 -4.50
CA ARG A 252 -10.82 22.18 -4.63
C ARG A 252 -10.28 21.35 -5.78
N TYR A 253 -10.40 20.03 -5.67
CA TYR A 253 -9.99 19.09 -6.71
C TYR A 253 -11.18 18.21 -7.08
N PRO A 254 -11.90 18.55 -8.16
CA PRO A 254 -13.06 17.81 -8.61
C PRO A 254 -12.63 16.57 -9.39
N TYR A 255 -13.31 15.48 -9.13
CA TYR A 255 -13.16 14.19 -9.78
C TYR A 255 -14.53 13.54 -9.99
N SER A 256 -14.55 12.51 -10.82
CA SER A 256 -15.56 11.46 -10.86
C SER A 256 -14.86 10.13 -10.60
N TYR A 257 -15.63 9.04 -10.47
CA TYR A 257 -15.05 7.71 -10.39
C TYR A 257 -14.22 7.38 -11.64
N ASP A 258 -14.69 7.77 -12.83
CA ASP A 258 -13.94 7.64 -14.08
C ASP A 258 -12.61 8.42 -14.05
N THR A 259 -12.61 9.70 -13.69
CA THR A 259 -11.36 10.49 -13.71
C THR A 259 -10.37 10.07 -12.61
N LEU A 260 -10.86 9.52 -11.49
CA LEU A 260 -9.99 8.86 -10.50
C LEU A 260 -9.32 7.61 -11.09
N CYS A 261 -10.09 6.75 -11.76
CA CYS A 261 -9.57 5.54 -12.41
C CYS A 261 -8.61 5.90 -13.56
N ALA A 262 -8.91 6.93 -14.33
CA ALA A 262 -8.03 7.44 -15.38
C ALA A 262 -6.69 7.93 -14.81
N SER A 263 -6.72 8.66 -13.69
CA SER A 263 -5.51 9.14 -13.01
C SER A 263 -4.65 7.99 -12.51
N LEU A 264 -5.27 7.02 -11.82
CA LEU A 264 -4.63 5.81 -11.33
C LEU A 264 -4.01 4.98 -12.47
N THR A 265 -4.74 4.83 -13.59
CA THR A 265 -4.23 4.15 -14.80
C THR A 265 -3.01 4.87 -15.37
N SER A 266 -3.03 6.21 -15.41
CA SER A 266 -1.87 7.00 -15.84
C SER A 266 -0.64 6.75 -14.96
N ASP A 267 -0.81 6.62 -13.63
CA ASP A 267 0.29 6.32 -12.72
C ASP A 267 0.88 4.92 -12.95
N TYR A 268 0.04 3.91 -13.19
CA TYR A 268 0.50 2.58 -13.57
C TYR A 268 1.33 2.60 -14.85
N LEU A 269 0.84 3.27 -15.89
CA LEU A 269 1.53 3.38 -17.19
C LEU A 269 2.87 4.12 -17.09
N LYS A 270 2.95 5.13 -16.22
CA LYS A 270 4.18 5.90 -15.97
C LYS A 270 5.17 5.19 -15.06
N SER A 271 4.73 4.18 -14.31
CA SER A 271 5.59 3.49 -13.36
C SER A 271 6.61 2.59 -14.06
N PRO A 272 7.92 2.75 -13.80
CA PRO A 272 8.94 1.85 -14.33
C PRO A 272 8.80 0.42 -13.79
N TRP A 273 8.09 0.25 -12.68
CA TRP A 273 7.87 -1.03 -12.01
C TRP A 273 6.57 -1.72 -12.44
N GLY A 274 5.74 -1.05 -13.25
CA GLY A 274 4.37 -1.51 -13.53
C GLY A 274 3.44 -1.51 -12.30
N LEU A 275 3.89 -0.91 -11.19
CA LEU A 275 3.18 -0.81 -9.91
C LEU A 275 3.31 0.60 -9.33
N VAL A 276 2.28 1.10 -8.66
CA VAL A 276 2.24 2.46 -8.13
C VAL A 276 2.71 2.48 -6.68
N VAL A 277 3.46 3.53 -6.32
CA VAL A 277 3.92 3.77 -4.95
C VAL A 277 2.79 4.38 -4.11
N CYS A 278 2.65 3.97 -2.84
CA CYS A 278 1.66 4.54 -1.92
C CYS A 278 2.21 5.93 -1.48
N GLU A 279 3.23 5.95 -0.65
CA GLU A 279 4.09 7.12 -0.41
C GLU A 279 5.32 7.11 -1.34
N PRO A 280 5.96 8.27 -1.62
CA PRO A 280 7.19 8.30 -2.40
C PRO A 280 8.22 7.32 -1.82
N ASN A 281 8.74 6.42 -2.66
CA ASN A 281 9.63 5.28 -2.34
C ASN A 281 8.94 3.92 -2.20
N TRP A 282 7.75 3.79 -1.61
CA TRP A 282 7.25 2.46 -1.21
C TRP A 282 6.12 1.96 -2.09
N ILE A 283 6.33 0.79 -2.68
CA ILE A 283 5.30 0.03 -3.37
C ILE A 283 4.80 -1.03 -2.39
N TYR A 284 3.48 -1.11 -2.19
CA TYR A 284 2.86 -2.15 -1.38
C TYR A 284 2.02 -3.06 -2.26
N SER A 285 2.11 -4.36 -2.00
CA SER A 285 1.37 -5.37 -2.74
C SER A 285 -0.13 -5.15 -2.62
N ILE A 286 -0.63 -4.94 -1.40
CA ILE A 286 -2.06 -4.74 -1.13
C ILE A 286 -2.62 -3.46 -1.76
N CYS A 287 -1.90 -2.33 -1.70
CA CYS A 287 -2.35 -1.09 -2.38
C CYS A 287 -2.58 -1.35 -3.87
N ASN A 288 -1.65 -2.08 -4.51
CA ASN A 288 -1.71 -2.35 -5.94
C ASN A 288 -2.78 -3.39 -6.30
N MET A 289 -3.05 -4.38 -5.43
CA MET A 289 -4.19 -5.29 -5.58
C MET A 289 -5.50 -4.50 -5.58
N ARG A 290 -5.71 -3.63 -4.58
CA ARG A 290 -6.91 -2.78 -4.50
C ARG A 290 -7.09 -1.89 -5.72
N GLY A 291 -6.01 -1.28 -6.20
CA GLY A 291 -6.03 -0.49 -7.43
C GLY A 291 -6.44 -1.31 -8.66
N ALA A 292 -5.87 -2.51 -8.83
CA ALA A 292 -6.24 -3.41 -9.93
C ALA A 292 -7.72 -3.85 -9.84
N GLU A 293 -8.17 -4.29 -8.67
CA GLU A 293 -9.58 -4.66 -8.42
C GLU A 293 -10.53 -3.49 -8.75
N GLY A 294 -10.18 -2.28 -8.33
CA GLY A 294 -10.95 -1.07 -8.61
C GLY A 294 -11.07 -0.78 -10.12
N LEU A 295 -9.98 -0.92 -10.88
CA LEU A 295 -9.99 -0.74 -12.34
C LEU A 295 -10.78 -1.86 -13.04
N MET A 296 -10.64 -3.11 -12.60
CA MET A 296 -11.40 -4.23 -13.15
C MET A 296 -12.91 -4.07 -12.94
N ILE A 297 -13.32 -3.59 -11.77
CA ILE A 297 -14.73 -3.28 -11.50
C ILE A 297 -15.21 -2.11 -12.37
N HIS A 298 -14.39 -1.08 -12.55
CA HIS A 298 -14.73 0.04 -13.42
C HIS A 298 -14.96 -0.42 -14.86
N ASP A 299 -14.05 -1.21 -15.42
CA ASP A 299 -14.18 -1.79 -16.76
C ASP A 299 -15.45 -2.63 -16.89
N ARG A 300 -15.78 -3.46 -15.89
CA ARG A 300 -17.01 -4.26 -15.87
C ARG A 300 -18.28 -3.41 -15.84
N LEU A 301 -18.31 -2.34 -15.04
CA LEU A 301 -19.50 -1.51 -14.85
C LEU A 301 -19.73 -0.51 -15.99
N HIS A 302 -18.65 0.03 -16.55
CA HIS A 302 -18.70 1.18 -17.47
C HIS A 302 -18.20 0.86 -18.88
N GLY A 303 -17.70 -0.36 -19.12
CA GLY A 303 -17.19 -0.76 -20.44
C GLY A 303 -15.89 -0.07 -20.82
N THR A 304 -15.13 0.44 -19.84
CA THR A 304 -13.77 0.95 -20.07
C THR A 304 -12.76 -0.18 -20.22
N HIS A 305 -11.49 0.17 -20.47
CA HIS A 305 -10.39 -0.78 -20.70
C HIS A 305 -9.15 -0.45 -19.85
N TYR A 306 -9.34 0.17 -18.68
CA TYR A 306 -8.23 0.61 -17.83
C TYR A 306 -7.37 -0.53 -17.31
N TRP A 307 -7.98 -1.65 -16.91
CA TRP A 307 -7.25 -2.85 -16.53
C TRP A 307 -6.48 -3.43 -17.71
N ASP A 308 -7.13 -3.50 -18.88
CA ASP A 308 -6.50 -4.02 -20.10
C ASP A 308 -5.26 -3.22 -20.51
N MET A 309 -5.27 -1.91 -20.29
CA MET A 309 -4.14 -1.03 -20.57
C MET A 309 -2.92 -1.30 -19.66
N ILE A 310 -3.12 -1.79 -18.44
CA ILE A 310 -2.06 -1.87 -17.42
C ILE A 310 -1.67 -3.30 -17.03
N LYS A 311 -2.50 -4.32 -17.33
CA LYS A 311 -2.33 -5.70 -16.87
C LYS A 311 -0.94 -6.29 -17.16
N ASP A 312 -0.36 -6.06 -18.34
CA ASP A 312 0.96 -6.62 -18.68
C ASP A 312 2.08 -5.98 -17.85
N GLY A 313 1.98 -4.68 -17.61
CA GLY A 313 2.88 -3.96 -16.70
C GLY A 313 2.72 -4.43 -15.27
N TYR A 314 1.48 -4.58 -14.82
CA TYR A 314 1.12 -5.05 -13.49
C TYR A 314 1.66 -6.46 -13.22
N PHE A 315 1.40 -7.42 -14.11
CA PHE A 315 1.90 -8.79 -13.94
C PHE A 315 3.41 -8.85 -13.94
N ARG A 316 4.08 -8.11 -14.85
CA ARG A 316 5.54 -8.00 -14.83
C ARG A 316 6.04 -7.47 -13.48
N GLY A 317 5.43 -6.41 -12.96
CA GLY A 317 5.79 -5.83 -11.66
C GLY A 317 5.58 -6.82 -10.51
N MET A 318 4.42 -7.47 -10.46
CA MET A 318 4.12 -8.44 -9.42
C MET A 318 5.06 -9.65 -9.45
N GLU A 319 5.32 -10.20 -10.63
CA GLU A 319 6.12 -11.41 -10.79
C GLU A 319 7.62 -11.17 -10.67
N GLN A 320 8.14 -10.07 -11.22
CA GLN A 320 9.59 -9.82 -11.26
C GLN A 320 10.07 -9.03 -10.04
N GLU A 321 9.23 -8.16 -9.47
CA GLU A 321 9.61 -7.31 -8.34
C GLU A 321 9.02 -7.79 -7.01
N PHE A 322 7.83 -8.40 -6.99
CA PHE A 322 7.17 -8.74 -5.73
C PHE A 322 7.26 -10.20 -5.34
N VAL A 323 7.27 -11.13 -6.29
CA VAL A 323 7.53 -12.55 -5.98
C VAL A 323 8.96 -12.70 -5.46
N ARG A 324 9.06 -13.24 -4.26
CA ARG A 324 10.32 -13.53 -3.58
C ARG A 324 10.86 -14.88 -4.05
N PRO A 325 12.14 -15.17 -3.78
CA PRO A 325 12.71 -16.47 -4.10
C PRO A 325 11.98 -17.65 -3.42
N ASP A 326 11.39 -17.45 -2.25
CA ASP A 326 10.56 -18.47 -1.57
C ASP A 326 9.16 -18.66 -2.22
N GLY A 327 8.85 -17.91 -3.28
CA GLY A 327 7.58 -17.94 -4.01
C GLY A 327 6.47 -17.10 -3.39
N MET A 328 6.66 -16.57 -2.17
CA MET A 328 5.71 -15.66 -1.52
C MET A 328 5.84 -14.24 -2.08
N LEU A 329 4.88 -13.37 -1.81
CA LEU A 329 4.97 -11.96 -2.21
C LEU A 329 5.61 -11.13 -1.10
N ASN A 330 6.45 -10.17 -1.47
CA ASN A 330 6.82 -9.11 -0.54
C ASN A 330 5.58 -8.31 -0.15
N PHE A 331 5.44 -7.99 1.14
CA PHE A 331 4.40 -7.08 1.60
C PHE A 331 4.59 -5.66 1.02
N TYR A 332 5.84 -5.19 1.04
CA TYR A 332 6.27 -3.94 0.42
C TYR A 332 7.67 -4.05 -0.15
N ARG A 333 7.99 -3.16 -1.08
CA ARG A 333 9.30 -3.01 -1.69
C ARG A 333 9.61 -1.54 -1.97
N SER A 334 10.84 -1.13 -1.66
CA SER A 334 11.35 0.19 -2.00
C SER A 334 11.60 0.28 -3.50
N ALA A 335 10.92 1.20 -4.17
CA ALA A 335 11.09 1.58 -5.57
C ALA A 335 12.47 2.18 -5.87
N ARG A 336 13.27 2.53 -4.85
CA ARG A 336 14.60 3.13 -5.02
C ARG A 336 15.72 2.14 -4.79
N THR A 337 15.58 1.30 -3.76
CA THR A 337 16.65 0.39 -3.32
C THR A 337 16.38 -1.08 -3.66
N GLY A 338 15.14 -1.42 -4.04
CA GLY A 338 14.68 -2.80 -4.21
C GLY A 338 14.54 -3.59 -2.91
N ILE A 339 14.79 -2.96 -1.75
CA ILE A 339 14.66 -3.61 -0.44
C ILE A 339 13.19 -3.84 -0.15
N GLY A 340 12.80 -5.09 0.09
CA GLY A 340 11.47 -5.48 0.55
C GLY A 340 11.53 -6.35 1.80
N GLN A 341 10.43 -6.43 2.52
CA GLN A 341 10.30 -7.21 3.76
C GLN A 341 9.26 -8.34 3.62
N ASN A 342 9.37 -9.33 4.51
CA ASN A 342 8.46 -10.44 4.84
C ASN A 342 7.61 -11.01 3.69
N GLY A 343 7.78 -12.32 3.44
CA GLY A 343 6.86 -13.06 2.59
C GLY A 343 5.47 -13.08 3.21
N ALA A 344 4.47 -12.67 2.45
CA ALA A 344 3.07 -12.68 2.81
C ALA A 344 2.25 -13.37 1.71
N SER A 345 1.12 -13.95 2.11
CA SER A 345 0.13 -14.47 1.17
C SER A 345 -1.09 -13.56 1.20
N PHE A 346 -1.51 -13.11 0.02
CA PHE A 346 -2.72 -12.32 -0.22
C PHE A 346 -3.65 -13.05 -1.17
N SER A 347 -3.76 -14.37 -1.04
CA SER A 347 -4.45 -15.21 -2.02
C SER A 347 -5.89 -14.79 -2.28
N ASN A 348 -6.62 -14.35 -1.25
CA ASN A 348 -8.01 -13.91 -1.41
C ASN A 348 -8.11 -12.63 -2.27
N ASP A 349 -7.30 -11.62 -1.98
CA ASP A 349 -7.29 -10.34 -2.71
C ASP A 349 -6.66 -10.47 -4.11
N LEU A 350 -5.73 -11.41 -4.30
CA LEU A 350 -5.11 -11.65 -5.60
C LEU A 350 -5.96 -12.48 -6.52
N ARG A 351 -6.80 -13.36 -5.99
CA ARG A 351 -7.55 -14.31 -6.81
C ARG A 351 -8.31 -13.66 -7.97
N PRO A 352 -9.03 -12.53 -7.80
CA PRO A 352 -9.72 -11.89 -8.93
C PRO A 352 -8.77 -11.28 -9.98
N VAL A 353 -7.54 -10.93 -9.61
CA VAL A 353 -6.60 -10.18 -10.46
C VAL A 353 -5.54 -11.08 -11.10
N ALA A 354 -4.91 -11.94 -10.29
CA ALA A 354 -3.80 -12.82 -10.66
C ALA A 354 -4.02 -14.22 -10.03
N PRO A 355 -4.95 -15.03 -10.57
CA PRO A 355 -5.31 -16.34 -10.05
C PRO A 355 -4.11 -17.25 -9.76
N HIS A 356 -3.11 -17.26 -10.65
CA HIS A 356 -1.91 -18.07 -10.52
C HIS A 356 -1.00 -17.66 -9.36
N LEU A 357 -0.91 -16.36 -9.07
CA LEU A 357 -0.18 -15.84 -7.90
C LEU A 357 -0.93 -16.16 -6.60
N ALA A 358 -2.25 -16.08 -6.62
CA ALA A 358 -3.10 -16.46 -5.50
C ALA A 358 -2.93 -17.94 -5.15
N ASP A 359 -3.01 -18.83 -6.15
CA ASP A 359 -2.89 -20.27 -5.96
C ASP A 359 -1.49 -20.67 -5.47
N ARG A 360 -0.44 -20.03 -6.00
CA ARG A 360 0.93 -20.17 -5.52
C ARG A 360 1.03 -19.81 -4.04
N GLY A 361 0.59 -18.60 -3.68
CA GLY A 361 0.67 -18.11 -2.30
C GLY A 361 -0.11 -18.97 -1.32
N TRP A 362 -1.27 -19.49 -1.74
CA TRP A 362 -2.10 -20.38 -0.92
C TRP A 362 -1.42 -21.73 -0.72
N THR A 363 -0.88 -22.31 -1.79
CA THR A 363 -0.16 -23.59 -1.74
C THR A 363 1.04 -23.51 -0.81
N LEU A 364 1.86 -22.47 -0.97
CA LEU A 364 3.05 -22.27 -0.14
C LEU A 364 2.67 -22.02 1.33
N LEU A 365 1.67 -21.17 1.58
CA LEU A 365 1.16 -20.96 2.93
C LEU A 365 0.66 -22.27 3.54
N ARG A 366 -0.20 -23.01 2.84
CA ARG A 366 -0.72 -24.29 3.31
C ARG A 366 0.39 -25.32 3.55
N SER A 367 1.41 -25.39 2.69
CA SER A 367 2.54 -26.28 2.93
C SER A 367 3.35 -25.90 4.17
N ALA A 368 3.36 -24.61 4.51
CA ALA A 368 3.93 -24.10 5.75
C ALA A 368 3.05 -24.40 6.98
N TYR A 369 1.93 -25.12 6.83
CA TYR A 369 1.07 -25.56 7.91
C TYR A 369 0.64 -27.02 7.69
N GLU A 370 1.19 -27.95 8.45
CA GLU A 370 0.66 -29.31 8.52
C GLU A 370 -0.27 -29.41 9.73
N GLU A 371 -1.44 -30.01 9.56
CA GLU A 371 -2.28 -30.42 10.69
C GLU A 371 -1.77 -31.77 11.22
N ARG A 372 -1.27 -31.78 12.45
CA ARG A 372 -0.86 -33.00 13.18
C ARG A 372 -1.65 -33.07 14.49
N ASP A 373 -2.41 -34.15 14.67
CA ASP A 373 -3.22 -34.40 15.87
C ASP A 373 -4.14 -33.21 16.27
N GLY A 374 -4.79 -32.60 15.27
CA GLY A 374 -5.69 -31.44 15.47
C GLY A 374 -4.97 -30.15 15.86
N LYS A 375 -3.64 -30.09 15.72
CA LYS A 375 -2.83 -28.88 15.92
C LYS A 375 -2.15 -28.48 14.63
N LEU A 376 -2.20 -27.19 14.32
CA LEU A 376 -1.41 -26.58 13.25
C LEU A 376 0.07 -26.57 13.65
N VAL A 377 0.91 -27.21 12.83
CA VAL A 377 2.37 -27.25 12.97
C VAL A 377 3.00 -26.58 11.76
N THR A 378 3.89 -25.62 11.98
CA THR A 378 4.60 -24.92 10.90
C THR A 378 5.94 -25.59 10.62
N PRO A 379 6.24 -26.08 9.39
CA PRO A 379 7.57 -26.54 9.01
C PRO A 379 8.60 -25.40 8.82
N LEU A 380 8.15 -24.14 8.90
CA LEU A 380 8.99 -22.95 8.85
C LEU A 380 9.08 -22.31 10.24
N SER A 381 9.97 -22.84 11.07
CA SER A 381 10.49 -22.18 12.29
C SER A 381 11.99 -21.93 12.14
#